data_AF-A0A060BWW5-F1
#
_entry.id   AF-A0A060BWW5-F1
#
_cell.length_a   1.000
_cell.length_b   1.000
_cell.length_c   1.000
_cell.angle_alpha   90.00
_cell.angle_beta   90.00
_cell.angle_gamma   90.00
#
_symmetry.space_group_name_H-M   'P 1'
#
loop_
_entity.id
_entity.type
_entity.pdbx_description
1 polymer ?
#
loop_
_entity_poly.entity_id
_entity_poly.type
_entity_poly.pdbx_seq_one_letter_code
_entity_poly.pdbx_strand_id
1 'polypeptide(L)' 'NGKGYIDGMDGYLFGTPSDNTYSVTICTDNSVCVVYINDNVAYTNRIYGTQKNPWSINCYSGTIEISNLKVSYY' A
#
# COMPACT_ATOMS: atom_id res chain seq x y z
N ASN A 1 14.62 -6.29 -0.85
CA ASN A 1 13.95 -6.43 0.46
C ASN A 1 13.25 -5.13 0.78
N GLY A 2 11.93 -5.07 0.61
CA GLY A 2 11.13 -3.88 0.96
C GLY A 2 11.23 -3.60 2.46
N LYS A 3 11.65 -2.40 2.82
CA LYS A 3 11.66 -1.91 4.21
C LYS A 3 10.49 -0.94 4.36
N GLY A 4 9.64 -1.15 5.36
CA GLY A 4 8.56 -0.23 5.71
C GLY A 4 9.11 1.08 6.29
N TYR A 5 8.22 1.96 6.77
CA TYR A 5 8.59 3.23 7.39
C TYR A 5 9.47 3.04 8.65
N ILE A 6 9.22 1.96 9.42
CA ILE A 6 10.05 1.52 10.54
C ILE A 6 10.79 0.23 10.15
N ASP A 7 12.12 0.21 10.27
CA ASP A 7 12.95 -0.96 9.96
C ASP A 7 12.56 -2.15 10.86
N GLY A 8 12.19 -3.28 10.24
CA GLY A 8 11.83 -4.51 10.96
C GLY A 8 10.43 -4.57 11.59
N MET A 9 9.60 -3.51 11.50
CA MET A 9 8.24 -3.52 12.09
C MET A 9 7.11 -3.46 11.05
N ASP A 10 7.27 -2.69 9.96
CA ASP A 10 6.18 -2.38 9.02
C ASP A 10 6.40 -2.97 7.61
N GLY A 11 7.31 -3.93 7.48
CA GLY A 11 7.62 -4.57 6.21
C GLY A 11 7.12 -6.01 6.20
N TYR A 12 6.04 -6.28 5.47
CA TYR A 12 5.70 -7.65 5.12
C TYR A 12 6.60 -8.12 3.97
N LEU A 13 7.28 -9.25 4.17
CA LEU A 13 8.21 -9.82 3.21
C LEU A 13 7.42 -10.45 2.06
N PHE A 14 7.44 -9.79 0.89
CA PHE A 14 7.04 -10.39 -0.37
C PHE A 14 8.16 -10.22 -1.40
N GLY A 15 8.19 -11.11 -2.38
CA GLY A 15 9.18 -11.05 -3.46
C GLY A 15 9.07 -9.72 -4.22
N THR A 16 10.19 -9.01 -4.32
CA THR A 16 10.28 -7.81 -5.16
C THR A 16 10.00 -8.22 -6.62
N PRO A 17 9.06 -7.57 -7.33
CA PRO A 17 8.79 -7.88 -8.72
C PRO A 17 10.01 -7.53 -9.59
N SER A 18 10.30 -8.37 -10.59
CA SER A 18 11.51 -8.25 -11.42
C SER A 18 11.53 -7.00 -12.31
N ASP A 19 10.35 -6.45 -12.61
CA ASP A 19 10.16 -5.24 -13.43
C ASP A 19 9.98 -3.97 -12.58
N ASN A 20 10.10 -4.07 -11.24
CA ASN A 20 9.86 -2.99 -10.28
C ASN A 20 8.45 -2.36 -10.36
N THR A 21 7.48 -3.05 -10.95
CA THR A 21 6.10 -2.56 -11.06
C THR A 21 5.23 -3.15 -9.95
N TYR A 22 4.50 -2.28 -9.26
CA TYR A 22 3.61 -2.65 -8.16
C TYR A 22 2.18 -2.21 -8.49
N SER A 23 1.34 -3.16 -8.89
CA SER A 23 -0.10 -3.02 -9.02
C SER A 23 -0.73 -3.10 -7.63
N VAL A 24 -1.16 -1.96 -7.11
CA VAL A 24 -1.69 -1.85 -5.74
C VAL A 24 -3.20 -1.61 -5.77
N THR A 25 -3.96 -2.43 -5.03
CA THR A 25 -5.37 -2.20 -4.75
C THR A 25 -5.56 -2.05 -3.24
N ILE A 26 -6.23 -0.97 -2.80
CA ILE A 26 -6.52 -0.73 -1.39
C ILE A 26 -8.03 -0.78 -1.20
N CYS A 27 -8.51 -1.69 -0.36
CA CYS A 27 -9.91 -1.80 0.02
C CYS A 27 -10.09 -1.38 1.48
N THR A 28 -11.00 -0.43 1.74
CA THR A 28 -11.30 0.03 3.10
C THR A 28 -12.77 -0.23 3.46
N ASP A 29 -12.99 -0.59 4.72
CA ASP A 29 -14.29 -0.60 5.37
C ASP A 29 -14.13 -0.05 6.79
N ASN A 30 -14.56 1.20 6.96
CA ASN A 30 -14.38 1.99 8.18
C ASN A 30 -12.91 2.01 8.64
N SER A 31 -12.57 1.18 9.63
CA SER A 31 -11.22 1.09 10.17
C SER A 31 -10.40 -0.09 9.63
N VAL A 32 -11.02 -0.98 8.86
CA VAL A 32 -10.33 -2.09 8.20
C VAL A 32 -9.77 -1.58 6.88
N CYS A 33 -8.48 -1.83 6.63
CA CYS A 33 -7.81 -1.51 5.38
C CYS A 33 -7.05 -2.74 4.90
N VAL A 34 -7.31 -3.21 3.69
CA VAL A 34 -6.57 -4.31 3.06
C VAL A 34 -5.85 -3.79 1.84
N VAL A 35 -4.53 -3.98 1.81
CA VAL A 35 -3.66 -3.63 0.67
C VAL A 35 -3.31 -4.91 -0.09
N TYR A 36 -3.66 -4.97 -1.37
CA TYR A 36 -3.27 -6.03 -2.29
C TYR A 36 -2.17 -5.54 -3.21
N ILE A 37 -1.15 -6.37 -3.46
CA ILE A 37 -0.02 -6.04 -4.35
C ILE A 37 0.25 -7.19 -5.32
N ASN A 38 0.21 -6.91 -6.63
CA ASN A 38 0.56 -7.83 -7.73
C ASN A 38 -0.14 -9.21 -7.64
N ASP A 39 -1.36 -9.29 -7.10
CA ASP A 39 -2.10 -10.54 -6.82
C ASP A 39 -1.33 -11.58 -5.97
N ASN A 40 -0.17 -11.20 -5.42
CA ASN A 40 0.73 -12.08 -4.69
C ASN A 40 0.50 -12.00 -3.19
N VAL A 41 0.01 -10.85 -2.71
CA VAL A 41 -0.08 -10.60 -1.29
C VAL A 41 -1.24 -9.69 -0.91
N ALA A 42 -1.79 -9.94 0.28
CA ALA A 42 -2.85 -9.17 0.91
C ALA A 42 -2.45 -8.81 2.35
N TYR A 43 -2.48 -7.51 2.67
CA TYR A 43 -2.08 -6.97 3.97
C TYR A 43 -3.24 -6.27 4.67
N THR A 44 -3.79 -6.94 5.69
CA THR A 44 -4.86 -6.37 6.51
C THR A 44 -4.29 -5.53 7.64
N ASN A 45 -4.77 -4.28 7.73
CA ASN A 45 -4.44 -3.31 8.75
C ASN A 45 -5.71 -2.82 9.45
N ARG A 46 -5.55 -2.36 10.69
CA ARG A 46 -6.57 -1.60 11.42
C ARG A 46 -6.09 -0.16 11.55
N ILE A 47 -6.71 0.75 10.81
CA ILE A 47 -6.37 2.17 10.80
C ILE A 47 -7.63 2.96 11.14
N TYR A 48 -7.68 3.52 12.35
CA TYR A 48 -8.83 4.29 12.81
C TYR A 48 -8.83 5.67 12.17
N GLY A 49 -9.99 6.13 11.72
CA GLY A 49 -10.15 7.45 11.12
C GLY A 49 -9.68 7.54 9.67
N THR A 50 -9.39 6.43 8.98
CA THR A 50 -9.09 6.49 7.54
C THR A 50 -10.28 7.00 6.73
N GLN A 51 -11.50 6.68 7.15
CA GLN A 51 -12.71 7.16 6.50
C GLN A 51 -12.84 8.69 6.61
N LYS A 52 -13.20 9.33 5.49
CA LYS A 52 -13.40 10.79 5.38
C LYS A 52 -12.17 11.66 5.69
N ASN A 53 -10.97 11.06 5.75
CA ASN A 53 -9.72 11.80 5.90
C ASN A 53 -8.87 11.71 4.61
N PRO A 54 -8.03 12.71 4.34
CA PRO A 54 -7.06 12.64 3.24
C PRO A 54 -6.05 11.50 3.42
N TRP A 55 -5.47 11.04 2.32
CA TRP A 55 -4.38 10.08 2.28
C TRP A 55 -3.25 10.61 1.40
N SER A 56 -2.05 10.03 1.52
CA SER A 56 -0.88 10.42 0.73
C SER A 56 -0.07 9.21 0.27
N ILE A 57 0.65 9.37 -0.84
CA ILE A 57 1.75 8.48 -1.25
C ILE A 57 3.04 9.28 -1.08
N ASN A 58 4.01 8.68 -0.41
CA ASN A 58 5.29 9.31 -0.11
C ASN A 58 6.43 8.44 -0.63
N CYS A 59 7.50 9.08 -1.12
CA CYS A 59 8.74 8.42 -1.51
C CYS A 59 9.83 8.79 -0.52
N TYR A 60 10.37 7.81 0.21
CA TYR A 60 11.41 8.03 1.22
C TYR A 60 12.83 7.83 0.66
N SER A 61 12.98 7.22 -0.52
CA SER A 61 14.26 7.02 -1.19
C SER A 61 14.08 6.72 -2.68
N GLY A 62 15.00 7.20 -3.52
CA GLY A 62 14.94 7.02 -4.96
C GLY A 62 13.82 7.84 -5.62
N THR A 63 13.38 7.37 -6.79
CA THR A 63 12.33 8.00 -7.59
C THR A 63 11.27 6.97 -7.91
N ILE A 64 10.00 7.37 -7.81
CA ILE A 64 8.84 6.56 -8.20
C ILE A 64 8.02 7.29 -9.26
N GLU A 65 7.35 6.53 -10.10
CA GLU A 65 6.33 7.02 -11.01
C GLU A 65 4.98 6.43 -10.60
N ILE A 66 3.94 7.27 -10.56
CA ILE A 66 2.58 6.85 -10.19
C ILE A 66 1.71 6.97 -11.44
N SER A 67 1.08 5.86 -11.83
CA SER A 67 0.14 5.79 -12.94
C SER A 67 -1.16 5.12 -12.53
N ASN A 68 -2.22 5.33 -13.31
CA ASN A 68 -3.53 4.70 -13.11
C ASN A 68 -4.16 4.90 -11.71
N LEU A 69 -3.91 6.06 -11.09
CA LEU A 69 -4.51 6.37 -9.79
C LEU A 69 -6.02 6.56 -9.91
N LYS A 70 -6.78 5.70 -9.21
CA LYS A 70 -8.24 5.74 -9.16
C LYS A 70 -8.74 5.52 -7.74
N VAL A 71 -9.79 6.25 -7.36
CA VAL A 71 -10.56 6.02 -6.14
C VAL A 71 -11.98 5.65 -6.54
N SER A 72 -12.55 4.65 -5.89
CA SER A 72 -13.95 4.24 -6.07
C SER A 72 -14.55 3.96 -4.70
N TYR A 73 -15.84 4.22 -4.54
CA TYR A 73 -16.56 4.11 -3.29
C TYR A 73 -17.87 3.36 -3.51
N TYR A 74 -18.39 2.75 -2.44
CA TYR A 74 -19.72 2.12 -2.41
C TYR A 74 -20.84 3.16 -2.43
#